data_AF-A0A820YQF7-F1
#
_entry.id   AF-A0A820YQF7-F1
#
_cell.length_a   1.000
_cell.length_b   1.000
_cell.length_c   1.000
_cell.angle_alpha   90.00
_cell.angle_beta   90.00
_cell.angle_gamma   90.00
#
_symmetry.space_group_name_H-M   'P 1'
#
loop_
_entity.id
_entity.type
_entity.pdbx_description
1 polymer ?
#
loop_
_entity_poly.entity_id
_entity_poly.type
_entity_poly.pdbx_seq_one_letter_code
_entity_poly.pdbx_strand_id
1 'polypeptide(L)'
;MFSKSFNYFPQDIIMKVLENCNTIVASSLEQTNWLRKNLQVRIAQFEPGTQQITLDSSNEIDRSLTSENNSLDFDDNSQSMNFSLMALTILAEHAVKLLDIVYNLTDEKDRIIGPYLQNLVNNVMPYVRIHALSNAPCYRSASTLLMNISQYSYTKKTWKKEVFEQLFDIGFFQVDLLALNSWKIIIGNMIKDEKPTSFRDVMNRINAVQTGLLVSKEQEYEQRSVLIKRFAFIIYATEKDQCNRYLPDILECIADLLKLPQVPIVYTQIFLLFRALLIRISNKNLISFWPILMAELIQILLQLEQDLLFDIEGDIKSNVQRMTTNDITLTNISNGTTDSNPSLKMYLYACKLLDTLLAMPYSELCQFQLFRSAFVVDHDIINSNSNIDIFIAFSIRLCKLLEQKLQLMPISMCDQLLIISNSNYPLLRLRTISNIIELFPFFNCLARIHTKDNLYLKNEQILLLDTIHEIETSVLEDFVESWL
;
A
#
# COMPACT_ATOMS: atom_id res chain seq x y z
N MET A 1 -54.14 -13.51 -3.16
CA MET A 1 -53.61 -14.08 -4.42
C MET A 1 -53.13 -13.00 -5.40
N PHE A 2 -53.87 -11.89 -5.57
CA PHE A 2 -53.47 -10.80 -6.47
C PHE A 2 -52.23 -9.99 -6.04
N SER A 3 -51.95 -9.83 -4.74
CA SER A 3 -50.76 -9.08 -4.30
C SER A 3 -49.44 -9.82 -4.56
N LYS A 4 -49.43 -11.15 -4.53
CA LYS A 4 -48.24 -11.94 -4.89
C LYS A 4 -47.91 -11.79 -6.37
N SER A 5 -48.91 -11.86 -7.26
CA SER A 5 -48.71 -11.76 -8.71
C SER A 5 -48.17 -10.40 -9.17
N PHE A 6 -48.47 -9.31 -8.46
CA PHE A 6 -47.96 -7.97 -8.80
C PHE A 6 -46.51 -7.75 -8.37
N ASN A 7 -46.01 -8.48 -7.35
CA ASN A 7 -44.62 -8.35 -6.89
C ASN A 7 -43.62 -9.10 -7.78
N TYR A 8 -44.06 -10.12 -8.53
CA TYR A 8 -43.19 -10.88 -9.44
C TYR A 8 -42.78 -10.07 -10.69
N PHE A 9 -43.68 -9.25 -11.23
CA PHE A 9 -43.41 -8.51 -12.47
C PHE A 9 -42.24 -7.49 -12.34
N PRO A 10 -42.17 -6.65 -11.28
CA PRO A 10 -41.01 -5.80 -11.04
C PRO A 10 -39.74 -6.61 -10.76
N GLN A 11 -39.84 -7.72 -10.03
CA GLN A 11 -38.70 -8.58 -9.73
C GLN A 11 -38.07 -9.14 -11.00
N ASP A 12 -38.87 -9.72 -11.90
CA ASP A 12 -38.38 -10.35 -13.13
C ASP A 12 -37.70 -9.32 -14.05
N ILE A 13 -38.26 -8.12 -14.15
CA ILE A 13 -37.67 -7.03 -14.94
C ILE A 13 -36.32 -6.61 -14.36
N ILE A 14 -36.24 -6.39 -13.03
CA ILE A 14 -35.00 -5.99 -12.37
C ILE A 14 -33.92 -7.06 -12.59
N MET A 15 -34.24 -8.33 -12.32
CA MET A 15 -33.30 -9.43 -12.52
C MET A 15 -32.86 -9.53 -13.98
N LYS A 16 -33.76 -9.32 -14.95
CA LYS A 16 -33.41 -9.38 -16.37
C LYS A 16 -32.46 -8.25 -16.78
N VAL A 17 -32.66 -7.04 -16.26
CA VAL A 17 -31.76 -5.90 -16.50
C VAL A 17 -30.37 -6.20 -15.92
N LEU A 18 -30.32 -6.70 -14.69
CA LEU A 18 -29.08 -7.09 -14.01
C LEU A 18 -28.33 -8.20 -14.74
N GLU A 19 -29.05 -9.21 -15.23
CA GLU A 19 -28.50 -10.31 -16.03
C GLU A 19 -27.92 -9.81 -17.35
N ASN A 20 -28.65 -8.98 -18.10
CA ASN A 20 -28.19 -8.45 -19.38
C ASN A 20 -26.93 -7.59 -19.21
N CYS A 21 -26.87 -6.75 -18.17
CA CYS A 21 -25.66 -5.98 -17.86
C CYS A 21 -24.48 -6.91 -17.55
N ASN A 22 -24.70 -7.96 -16.76
CA ASN A 22 -23.67 -8.96 -16.48
C ASN A 22 -23.23 -9.74 -17.73
N THR A 23 -24.13 -9.98 -18.69
CA THR A 23 -23.78 -10.56 -20.00
C THR A 23 -22.89 -9.63 -20.82
N ILE A 24 -23.14 -8.31 -20.79
CA ILE A 24 -22.26 -7.34 -21.46
C ILE A 24 -20.88 -7.36 -20.80
N VAL A 25 -20.79 -7.35 -19.47
CA VAL A 25 -19.52 -7.51 -18.75
C VAL A 25 -18.79 -8.79 -19.15
N ALA A 26 -19.51 -9.88 -19.41
CA ALA A 26 -18.90 -11.14 -19.84
C ALA A 26 -18.43 -11.12 -21.31
N SER A 27 -18.88 -10.17 -22.13
CA SER A 27 -18.60 -10.14 -23.58
C SER A 27 -17.11 -9.93 -23.89
N SER A 28 -16.39 -9.22 -23.02
CA SER A 28 -14.94 -9.01 -23.13
C SER A 28 -14.12 -10.07 -22.38
N LEU A 29 -14.74 -11.19 -21.99
CA LEU A 29 -14.05 -12.31 -21.35
C LEU A 29 -13.84 -13.46 -22.34
N GLU A 30 -12.67 -14.07 -22.30
CA GLU A 30 -12.31 -15.28 -23.04
C GLU A 30 -12.12 -16.47 -22.10
N GLN A 31 -12.44 -17.68 -22.58
CA GLN A 31 -12.15 -18.92 -21.87
C GLN A 31 -10.72 -19.36 -22.13
N THR A 32 -9.93 -19.52 -21.07
CA THR A 32 -8.47 -19.64 -21.16
C THR A 32 -8.03 -21.09 -21.25
N ASN A 33 -8.55 -21.81 -22.25
CA ASN A 33 -8.37 -23.25 -22.54
C ASN A 33 -9.49 -24.17 -22.04
N TRP A 34 -9.83 -25.15 -22.89
CA TRP A 34 -10.87 -26.17 -22.69
C TRP A 34 -10.74 -27.02 -21.40
N LEU A 35 -9.55 -27.04 -20.78
CA LEU A 35 -9.25 -27.81 -19.55
C LEU A 35 -9.45 -27.02 -18.25
N ARG A 36 -9.45 -25.68 -18.26
CA ARG A 36 -9.70 -24.85 -17.08
C ARG A 36 -10.73 -23.79 -17.42
N LYS A 37 -11.89 -23.84 -16.76
CA LYS A 37 -12.98 -22.85 -16.88
C LYS A 37 -12.61 -21.52 -16.21
N ASN A 38 -11.43 -20.98 -16.48
CA ASN A 38 -11.01 -19.68 -16.01
C ASN A 38 -11.28 -18.66 -17.12
N LEU A 39 -11.85 -17.52 -16.73
CA LEU A 39 -12.11 -16.39 -17.62
C LEU A 39 -10.93 -15.42 -17.52
N GLN A 40 -10.47 -14.88 -18.65
CA GLN A 40 -9.53 -13.75 -18.70
C GLN A 40 -10.15 -12.63 -19.54
N VAL A 41 -9.80 -11.38 -19.22
CA VAL A 41 -10.21 -10.24 -20.04
C VAL A 41 -9.42 -10.29 -21.35
N ARG A 42 -10.08 -9.95 -22.46
CA ARG A 42 -9.41 -9.69 -23.74
C ARG A 42 -8.51 -8.48 -23.58
N ILE A 43 -7.23 -8.71 -23.32
CA ILE A 43 -6.22 -7.66 -23.41
C ILE A 43 -5.69 -7.72 -24.83
N ALA A 44 -5.66 -6.59 -25.54
CA ALA A 44 -4.83 -6.46 -26.72
C ALA A 44 -3.38 -6.72 -26.28
N GLN A 45 -2.86 -7.92 -26.56
CA GLN A 45 -1.50 -8.29 -26.24
C GLN A 45 -0.56 -7.34 -27.00
N PHE A 46 0.04 -6.38 -26.30
CA PHE A 46 1.35 -5.89 -26.70
C PHE A 46 2.36 -6.86 -26.12
N GLU A 47 2.79 -7.83 -26.92
CA GLU A 47 3.99 -8.61 -26.59
C GLU A 47 5.19 -7.65 -26.48
N PRO A 48 5.97 -7.69 -25.39
CA PRO A 48 7.23 -6.96 -25.30
C PRO A 48 8.28 -7.75 -26.09
N GLY A 49 8.32 -7.55 -27.40
CA GLY A 49 9.26 -8.22 -28.30
C GLY A 49 9.41 -7.49 -29.62
N THR A 50 10.53 -6.79 -29.77
CA THR A 50 11.09 -6.29 -31.05
C THR A 50 10.26 -5.31 -31.86
N GLN A 51 10.40 -4.00 -31.57
CA GLN A 51 10.56 -2.98 -32.63
C GLN A 51 11.55 -1.91 -32.17
N GLN A 52 12.83 -2.13 -32.49
CA GLN A 52 13.77 -1.02 -32.64
C GLN A 52 13.35 -0.25 -33.91
N ILE A 53 12.74 0.92 -33.72
CA ILE A 53 12.51 1.86 -34.82
C ILE A 53 13.81 2.63 -35.01
N THR A 54 14.68 2.13 -35.88
CA THR A 54 15.66 2.97 -36.58
C THR A 54 14.91 3.72 -37.68
N LEU A 55 14.70 5.00 -37.47
CA LEU A 55 14.31 5.95 -38.50
C LEU A 55 15.48 6.13 -39.46
N ASP A 56 15.35 5.63 -40.69
CA ASP A 56 16.05 6.22 -41.82
C ASP A 56 15.13 6.26 -43.04
N SER A 57 15.00 7.47 -43.55
CA SER A 57 14.19 7.90 -44.68
C SER A 57 14.96 7.79 -45.99
N SER A 58 14.44 7.03 -46.96
CA SER A 58 14.47 7.40 -48.40
C SER A 58 13.74 6.37 -49.28
N ASN A 59 12.75 6.88 -50.03
CA ASN A 59 12.24 6.50 -51.37
C ASN A 59 12.50 5.06 -51.90
N GLU A 60 11.44 4.35 -52.28
CA GLU A 60 11.01 4.21 -53.68
C GLU A 60 9.71 3.40 -53.79
N ILE A 61 8.97 3.68 -54.86
CA ILE A 61 7.65 3.17 -55.22
C ILE A 61 7.80 1.75 -55.76
N ASP A 62 7.09 0.77 -55.18
CA ASP A 62 6.51 -0.29 -56.01
C ASP A 62 5.22 -0.85 -55.43
N ARG A 63 4.22 -0.98 -56.30
CA ARG A 63 2.88 -1.48 -56.01
C ARG A 63 2.88 -3.01 -56.09
N SER A 64 2.54 -3.68 -55.00
CA SER A 64 1.93 -5.01 -55.06
C SER A 64 0.84 -5.14 -53.99
N LEU A 65 -0.40 -5.19 -54.47
CA LEU A 65 -1.60 -5.57 -53.74
C LEU A 65 -1.44 -6.98 -53.17
N THR A 66 -1.48 -7.13 -51.84
CA THR A 66 -2.12 -8.27 -51.13
C THR A 66 -2.00 -8.07 -49.61
N SER A 67 -3.08 -8.39 -48.90
CA SER A 67 -3.26 -8.49 -47.43
C SER A 67 -3.60 -7.22 -46.64
N GLU A 68 -4.76 -6.64 -46.97
CA GLU A 68 -5.72 -6.21 -45.94
C GLU A 68 -6.11 -7.45 -45.12
N ASN A 69 -5.93 -7.43 -43.78
CA ASN A 69 -6.69 -8.17 -42.76
C ASN A 69 -5.93 -8.25 -41.41
N ASN A 70 -5.63 -7.12 -40.77
CA ASN A 70 -5.21 -7.11 -39.36
C ASN A 70 -5.75 -5.89 -38.56
N SER A 71 -6.54 -5.01 -39.17
CA SER A 71 -7.07 -3.80 -38.52
C SER A 71 -8.51 -3.93 -37.97
N LEU A 72 -9.28 -4.94 -38.39
CA LEU A 72 -10.68 -5.09 -37.98
C LEU A 72 -10.84 -5.65 -36.55
N ASP A 73 -9.95 -6.54 -36.12
CA ASP A 73 -10.05 -7.18 -34.79
C ASP A 73 -9.64 -6.25 -33.63
N PHE A 74 -8.82 -5.23 -33.91
CA PHE A 74 -8.39 -4.27 -32.89
C PHE A 74 -9.51 -3.28 -32.52
N ASP A 75 -10.26 -2.79 -33.52
CA ASP A 75 -11.38 -1.87 -33.30
C ASP A 75 -12.53 -2.55 -32.54
N ASP A 76 -12.86 -3.80 -32.87
CA ASP A 76 -13.97 -4.53 -32.24
C ASP A 76 -13.67 -4.88 -30.76
N ASN A 77 -12.43 -5.27 -30.45
CA ASN A 77 -12.02 -5.53 -29.06
C ASN A 77 -12.00 -4.25 -28.20
N SER A 78 -11.58 -3.12 -28.76
CA SER A 78 -11.59 -1.83 -28.04
C SER A 78 -13.02 -1.37 -27.73
N GLN A 79 -13.96 -1.58 -28.66
CA GLN A 79 -15.38 -1.26 -28.45
C GLN A 79 -16.01 -2.19 -27.42
N SER A 80 -15.76 -3.50 -27.48
CA SER A 80 -16.22 -4.48 -26.50
C SER A 80 -15.80 -4.08 -25.07
N MET A 81 -14.53 -3.70 -24.88
CA MET A 81 -14.02 -3.32 -23.57
C MET A 81 -14.67 -2.04 -23.03
N ASN A 82 -14.99 -1.07 -23.89
CA ASN A 82 -15.73 0.14 -23.52
C ASN A 82 -17.17 -0.18 -23.08
N PHE A 83 -17.86 -1.10 -23.77
CA PHE A 83 -19.20 -1.54 -23.33
C PHE A 83 -19.15 -2.28 -22.00
N SER A 84 -18.16 -3.14 -21.80
CA SER A 84 -17.92 -3.82 -20.52
C SER A 84 -17.62 -2.84 -19.39
N LEU A 85 -16.83 -1.80 -19.64
CA LEU A 85 -16.58 -0.72 -18.68
C LEU A 85 -17.87 0.01 -18.29
N MET A 86 -18.70 0.37 -19.28
CA MET A 86 -19.97 1.04 -19.02
C MET A 86 -20.92 0.14 -18.22
N ALA A 87 -21.02 -1.14 -18.57
CA ALA A 87 -21.83 -2.11 -17.84
C ALA A 87 -21.32 -2.33 -16.40
N LEU A 88 -20.00 -2.43 -16.19
CA LEU A 88 -19.39 -2.50 -14.87
C LEU A 88 -19.72 -1.26 -14.02
N THR A 89 -19.66 -0.07 -14.64
CA THR A 89 -19.97 1.19 -13.95
C THR A 89 -21.43 1.24 -13.52
N ILE A 90 -22.37 0.89 -14.42
CA ILE A 90 -23.81 0.82 -14.13
C ILE A 90 -24.09 -0.20 -13.02
N LEU A 91 -23.48 -1.39 -13.09
CA LEU A 91 -23.63 -2.41 -12.06
C LEU A 91 -23.06 -1.93 -10.73
N ALA A 92 -21.88 -1.31 -10.72
CA ALA A 92 -21.27 -0.78 -9.51
C ALA A 92 -22.20 0.22 -8.81
N GLU A 93 -22.88 1.09 -9.56
CA GLU A 93 -23.75 2.13 -9.00
C GLU A 93 -25.13 1.60 -8.54
N HIS A 94 -25.71 0.65 -9.28
CA HIS A 94 -27.13 0.31 -9.14
C HIS A 94 -27.40 -1.14 -8.72
N ALA A 95 -26.49 -2.09 -8.98
CA ALA A 95 -26.80 -3.52 -8.82
C ALA A 95 -27.26 -3.86 -7.40
N VAL A 96 -26.58 -3.31 -6.41
CA VAL A 96 -26.85 -3.61 -4.99
C VAL A 96 -28.21 -3.09 -4.54
N LYS A 97 -28.57 -1.86 -4.92
CA LYS A 97 -29.88 -1.28 -4.60
C LYS A 97 -31.01 -2.10 -5.23
N LEU A 98 -30.81 -2.52 -6.48
CA LEU A 98 -31.75 -3.36 -7.20
C LEU A 98 -31.86 -4.78 -6.60
N LEU A 99 -30.72 -5.36 -6.20
CA LEU A 99 -30.69 -6.66 -5.52
C LEU A 99 -31.38 -6.61 -4.16
N ASP A 100 -31.25 -5.52 -3.40
CA ASP A 100 -31.92 -5.37 -2.11
C ASP A 100 -33.45 -5.29 -2.27
N ILE A 101 -33.94 -4.59 -3.31
CA ILE A 101 -35.36 -4.60 -3.67
C ILE A 101 -35.83 -6.03 -3.97
N VAL A 102 -35.10 -6.76 -4.81
CA VAL A 102 -35.45 -8.16 -5.15
C VAL A 102 -35.38 -9.07 -3.92
N TYR A 103 -34.36 -8.90 -3.07
CA TYR A 103 -34.19 -9.66 -1.83
C TYR A 103 -35.39 -9.50 -0.89
N ASN A 104 -35.94 -8.29 -0.80
CA ASN A 104 -37.09 -8.01 0.07
C ASN A 104 -38.43 -8.44 -0.53
N LEU A 105 -38.53 -8.56 -1.87
CA LEU A 105 -39.75 -8.99 -2.55
C LEU A 105 -39.87 -10.52 -2.69
N THR A 106 -38.75 -11.25 -2.64
CA THR A 106 -38.74 -12.68 -2.96
C THR A 106 -38.67 -13.59 -1.73
N ASP A 107 -39.52 -14.61 -1.73
CA ASP A 107 -39.49 -15.70 -0.74
C ASP A 107 -38.38 -16.72 -1.08
N GLU A 108 -37.94 -16.80 -2.35
CA GLU A 108 -36.97 -17.79 -2.87
C GLU A 108 -35.54 -17.20 -3.03
N LYS A 109 -35.06 -16.52 -1.99
CA LYS A 109 -33.80 -15.74 -1.99
C LYS A 109 -32.60 -16.53 -2.52
N ASP A 110 -32.38 -17.72 -2.00
CA ASP A 110 -31.22 -18.55 -2.37
C ASP A 110 -31.32 -19.10 -3.81
N ARG A 111 -32.53 -19.25 -4.34
CA ARG A 111 -32.75 -19.79 -5.70
C ARG A 111 -32.51 -18.75 -6.78
N ILE A 112 -32.83 -17.48 -6.51
CA ILE A 112 -32.78 -16.41 -7.51
C ILE A 112 -31.50 -15.58 -7.35
N ILE A 113 -31.24 -15.10 -6.13
CA ILE A 113 -30.17 -14.12 -5.88
C ILE A 113 -28.81 -14.82 -5.81
N GLY A 114 -28.75 -16.02 -5.22
CA GLY A 114 -27.52 -16.80 -5.10
C GLY A 114 -26.84 -17.08 -6.45
N PRO A 115 -27.55 -17.70 -7.43
CA PRO A 115 -26.97 -17.98 -8.74
C PRO A 115 -26.57 -16.72 -9.52
N TYR A 116 -27.39 -15.66 -9.44
CA TYR A 116 -27.04 -14.38 -10.06
C TYR A 116 -25.74 -13.81 -9.49
N LEU A 117 -25.63 -13.73 -8.15
CA LEU A 117 -24.42 -13.24 -7.48
C LEU A 117 -23.20 -14.08 -7.85
N GLN A 118 -23.35 -15.40 -7.94
CA GLN A 118 -22.24 -16.28 -8.30
C GLN A 118 -21.76 -15.99 -9.72
N ASN A 119 -22.69 -15.86 -10.67
CA ASN A 119 -22.37 -15.51 -12.04
C ASN A 119 -21.74 -14.11 -12.13
N LEU A 120 -22.26 -13.13 -11.39
CA LEU A 120 -21.72 -11.78 -11.34
C LEU A 120 -20.28 -11.77 -10.85
N VAL A 121 -20.01 -12.39 -9.70
CA VAL A 121 -18.65 -12.47 -9.14
C VAL A 121 -17.71 -13.18 -10.11
N ASN A 122 -18.13 -14.29 -10.72
CA ASN A 122 -17.31 -15.02 -11.69
C ASN A 122 -16.90 -14.16 -12.90
N ASN A 123 -17.77 -13.27 -13.37
CA ASN A 123 -17.47 -12.37 -14.49
C ASN A 123 -16.69 -11.13 -14.08
N VAL A 124 -16.81 -10.70 -12.81
CA VAL A 124 -16.13 -9.52 -12.29
C VAL A 124 -14.67 -9.84 -11.90
N MET A 125 -14.40 -11.02 -11.34
CA MET A 125 -13.07 -11.40 -10.86
C MET A 125 -11.94 -11.32 -11.91
N PRO A 126 -12.12 -11.69 -13.19
CA PRO A 126 -11.11 -11.53 -14.22
C PRO A 126 -10.60 -10.09 -14.37
N TYR A 127 -11.47 -9.09 -14.25
CA TYR A 127 -11.09 -7.68 -14.35
C TYR A 127 -10.20 -7.22 -13.20
N VAL A 128 -10.37 -7.79 -12.01
CA VAL A 128 -9.56 -7.44 -10.84
C VAL A 128 -8.31 -8.30 -10.66
N ARG A 129 -8.08 -9.26 -11.56
CA ARG A 129 -6.86 -10.08 -11.64
C ARG A 129 -5.80 -9.49 -12.57
N ILE A 130 -6.15 -8.46 -13.35
CA ILE A 130 -5.28 -7.87 -14.37
C ILE A 130 -4.80 -6.50 -13.90
N HIS A 131 -3.51 -6.42 -13.58
CA HIS A 131 -2.84 -5.26 -12.99
C HIS A 131 -2.15 -4.37 -14.04
N ALA A 132 -2.76 -4.23 -15.23
CA ALA A 132 -2.25 -3.39 -16.31
C ALA A 132 -2.91 -1.99 -16.30
N LEU A 133 -2.13 -0.94 -16.60
CA LEU A 133 -2.64 0.42 -16.69
C LEU A 133 -3.84 0.58 -17.64
N SER A 134 -3.85 -0.15 -18.77
CA SER A 134 -4.96 -0.14 -19.74
C SER A 134 -6.27 -0.69 -19.17
N ASN A 135 -6.20 -1.61 -18.21
CA ASN A 135 -7.35 -2.20 -17.54
C ASN A 135 -7.79 -1.41 -16.28
N ALA A 136 -7.03 -0.38 -15.86
CA ALA A 136 -7.30 0.36 -14.63
C ALA A 136 -8.75 0.89 -14.49
N PRO A 137 -9.42 1.42 -15.53
CA PRO A 137 -10.83 1.84 -15.42
C PRO A 137 -11.79 0.68 -15.10
N CYS A 138 -11.60 -0.46 -15.77
CA CYS A 138 -12.40 -1.67 -15.54
C CYS A 138 -12.13 -2.24 -14.15
N TYR A 139 -10.87 -2.31 -13.73
CA TYR A 139 -10.47 -2.75 -12.40
C TYR A 139 -11.14 -1.91 -11.30
N ARG A 140 -11.10 -0.57 -11.42
CA ARG A 140 -11.73 0.34 -10.44
C ARG A 140 -13.24 0.13 -10.37
N SER A 141 -13.90 0.01 -11.51
CA SER A 141 -15.35 -0.20 -11.58
C SER A 141 -15.75 -1.57 -10.99
N ALA A 142 -15.00 -2.62 -11.33
CA ALA A 142 -15.16 -3.96 -10.79
C ALA A 142 -14.93 -4.00 -9.27
N SER A 143 -13.90 -3.31 -8.79
CA SER A 143 -13.59 -3.19 -7.36
C SER A 143 -14.66 -2.40 -6.60
N THR A 144 -15.23 -1.36 -7.22
CA THR A 144 -16.35 -0.58 -6.65
C THR A 144 -17.63 -1.43 -6.55
N LEU A 145 -17.90 -2.24 -7.57
CA LEU A 145 -18.99 -3.21 -7.53
C LEU A 145 -18.80 -4.24 -6.41
N LEU A 146 -17.61 -4.84 -6.31
CA LEU A 146 -17.26 -5.79 -5.23
C LEU A 146 -17.39 -5.13 -3.84
N MET A 147 -16.92 -3.90 -3.70
CA MET A 147 -17.06 -3.11 -2.47
C MET A 147 -18.53 -2.93 -2.10
N ASN A 148 -19.39 -2.54 -3.04
CA ASN A 148 -20.80 -2.33 -2.78
C ASN A 148 -21.52 -3.64 -2.41
N ILE A 149 -21.27 -4.75 -3.12
CA ILE A 149 -21.90 -6.04 -2.74
C ILE A 149 -21.38 -6.55 -1.39
N SER A 150 -20.12 -6.26 -1.03
CA SER A 150 -19.49 -6.79 0.19
C SER A 150 -20.12 -6.29 1.49
N GLN A 151 -20.82 -5.15 1.43
CA GLN A 151 -21.49 -4.54 2.58
C GLN A 151 -22.71 -5.35 3.06
N TYR A 152 -23.17 -6.30 2.25
CA TYR A 152 -24.37 -7.09 2.51
C TYR A 152 -24.00 -8.51 2.92
N SER A 153 -24.30 -8.88 4.17
CA SER A 153 -23.88 -10.16 4.74
C SER A 153 -24.36 -11.39 3.95
N TYR A 154 -25.51 -11.31 3.28
CA TYR A 154 -26.04 -12.42 2.47
C TYR A 154 -25.22 -12.71 1.21
N THR A 155 -24.45 -11.74 0.69
CA THR A 155 -23.61 -11.91 -0.51
C THR A 155 -22.27 -12.56 -0.18
N LYS A 156 -21.84 -12.51 1.09
CA LYS A 156 -20.49 -12.86 1.55
C LYS A 156 -20.02 -14.24 1.11
N LYS A 157 -20.91 -15.23 1.14
CA LYS A 157 -20.59 -16.62 0.76
C LYS A 157 -20.10 -16.73 -0.69
N THR A 158 -20.50 -15.81 -1.55
CA THR A 158 -20.25 -15.86 -2.99
C THR A 158 -18.90 -15.28 -3.40
N TRP A 159 -18.48 -14.18 -2.75
CA TRP A 159 -17.24 -13.48 -3.14
C TRP A 159 -16.06 -13.72 -2.20
N LYS A 160 -16.30 -14.13 -0.94
CA LYS A 160 -15.25 -14.22 0.09
C LYS A 160 -14.03 -15.01 -0.37
N LYS A 161 -14.26 -16.21 -0.92
CA LYS A 161 -13.18 -17.11 -1.33
C LYS A 161 -12.31 -16.46 -2.40
N GLU A 162 -12.95 -15.90 -3.42
CA GLU A 162 -12.27 -15.24 -4.55
C GLU A 162 -11.46 -14.01 -4.09
N VAL A 163 -12.03 -13.21 -3.17
CA VAL A 163 -11.35 -12.05 -2.56
C VAL A 163 -10.15 -12.49 -1.72
N PHE A 164 -10.29 -13.55 -0.92
CA PHE A 164 -9.18 -14.07 -0.14
C PHE A 164 -8.06 -14.60 -1.04
N GLU A 165 -8.39 -15.30 -2.13
CA GLU A 165 -7.40 -15.74 -3.12
C GLU A 165 -6.72 -14.54 -3.80
N GLN A 166 -7.48 -13.50 -4.16
CA GLN A 166 -6.95 -12.28 -4.77
C GLN A 166 -5.98 -11.53 -3.86
N LEU A 167 -6.22 -11.50 -2.54
CA LEU A 167 -5.31 -10.89 -1.57
C LEU A 167 -3.89 -11.50 -1.62
N PHE A 168 -3.76 -12.76 -2.03
CA PHE A 168 -2.48 -13.46 -2.19
C PHE A 168 -1.95 -13.43 -3.62
N ASP A 169 -2.60 -12.74 -4.55
CA ASP A 169 -2.06 -12.49 -5.88
C ASP A 169 -0.77 -11.66 -5.78
N ILE A 170 0.20 -11.95 -6.66
CA ILE A 170 1.52 -11.31 -6.66
C ILE A 170 1.37 -9.80 -6.95
N GLY A 171 0.45 -9.44 -7.84
CA GLY A 171 0.18 -8.06 -8.24
C GLY A 171 -0.83 -7.34 -7.36
N PHE A 172 -1.33 -7.92 -6.26
CA PHE A 172 -2.45 -7.36 -5.49
C PHE A 172 -2.32 -5.85 -5.19
N PHE A 173 -1.12 -5.38 -4.87
CA PHE A 173 -0.84 -3.97 -4.56
C PHE A 173 -0.48 -3.09 -5.77
N GLN A 174 -0.36 -3.67 -6.96
CA GLN A 174 -0.11 -2.99 -8.25
C GLN A 174 -1.41 -2.37 -8.78
N VAL A 175 -1.91 -1.41 -8.03
CA VAL A 175 -3.14 -0.68 -8.27
C VAL A 175 -2.96 0.78 -7.87
N ASP A 176 -3.93 1.64 -8.14
CA ASP A 176 -3.93 3.00 -7.62
C ASP A 176 -4.69 3.13 -6.29
N LEU A 177 -4.58 4.32 -5.67
CA LEU A 177 -5.19 4.60 -4.37
C LEU A 177 -6.73 4.47 -4.38
N LEU A 178 -7.38 4.79 -5.50
CA LEU A 178 -8.82 4.67 -5.65
C LEU A 178 -9.27 3.21 -5.57
N ALA A 179 -8.62 2.32 -6.33
CA ALA A 179 -8.91 0.89 -6.27
C ALA A 179 -8.57 0.30 -4.89
N LEU A 180 -7.43 0.68 -4.31
CA LEU A 180 -7.00 0.15 -3.01
C LEU A 180 -7.93 0.56 -1.86
N ASN A 181 -8.53 1.77 -1.92
CA ASN A 181 -9.59 2.18 -0.99
C ASN A 181 -10.81 1.26 -1.04
N SER A 182 -11.26 0.87 -2.25
CA SER A 182 -12.32 -0.12 -2.40
C SER A 182 -11.92 -1.46 -1.77
N TRP A 183 -10.68 -1.90 -1.99
CA TRP A 183 -10.14 -3.12 -1.38
C TRP A 183 -10.01 -3.07 0.14
N LYS A 184 -9.69 -1.92 0.73
CA LYS A 184 -9.72 -1.73 2.20
C LYS A 184 -11.09 -2.11 2.74
N ILE A 185 -12.17 -1.61 2.11
CA ILE A 185 -13.55 -1.90 2.54
C ILE A 185 -13.92 -3.37 2.29
N ILE A 186 -13.56 -3.92 1.12
CA ILE A 186 -13.82 -5.34 0.78
C ILE A 186 -13.15 -6.28 1.81
N ILE A 187 -11.88 -6.06 2.12
CA ILE A 187 -11.12 -6.87 3.08
C ILE A 187 -11.67 -6.67 4.51
N GLY A 188 -12.03 -5.44 4.90
CA GLY A 188 -12.69 -5.20 6.19
C GLY A 188 -13.98 -6.00 6.34
N ASN A 189 -14.85 -5.98 5.32
CA ASN A 189 -16.08 -6.77 5.29
C ASN A 189 -15.81 -8.29 5.21
N MET A 190 -14.72 -8.69 4.57
CA MET A 190 -14.29 -10.09 4.54
C MET A 190 -13.99 -10.59 5.95
N ILE A 191 -13.35 -9.78 6.80
CA ILE A 191 -12.94 -10.15 8.16
C ILE A 191 -14.06 -9.96 9.19
N LYS A 192 -15.02 -9.06 8.91
CA LYS A 192 -16.17 -8.80 9.80
C LYS A 192 -16.96 -10.07 10.12
N ASP A 193 -17.27 -10.27 11.41
CA ASP A 193 -18.01 -11.41 11.94
C ASP A 193 -17.39 -12.80 11.66
N GLU A 194 -16.10 -12.86 11.31
CA GLU A 194 -15.44 -14.13 11.03
C GLU A 194 -14.90 -14.84 12.27
N LYS A 195 -14.79 -16.17 12.14
CA LYS A 195 -14.03 -17.00 13.07
C LYS A 195 -12.53 -16.65 13.00
N PRO A 196 -11.73 -17.05 14.01
CA PRO A 196 -10.30 -16.77 14.11
C PRO A 196 -9.40 -17.19 12.93
N THR A 197 -9.94 -17.90 11.95
CA THR A 197 -9.18 -18.58 10.89
C THR A 197 -8.44 -17.59 9.99
N SER A 198 -9.07 -16.51 9.53
CA SER A 198 -8.47 -15.66 8.48
C SER A 198 -7.18 -14.93 8.93
N PHE A 199 -7.10 -14.47 10.19
CA PHE A 199 -5.87 -13.91 10.76
C PHE A 199 -4.80 -14.99 10.99
N ARG A 200 -5.21 -16.12 11.58
CA ARG A 200 -4.29 -17.23 11.87
C ARG A 200 -3.73 -17.85 10.61
N ASP A 201 -4.50 -17.94 9.55
CA ASP A 201 -4.06 -18.48 8.26
C ASP A 201 -2.91 -17.65 7.68
N VAL A 202 -2.96 -16.32 7.79
CA VAL A 202 -1.87 -15.45 7.33
C VAL A 202 -0.64 -15.58 8.22
N MET A 203 -0.80 -15.54 9.55
CA MET A 203 0.32 -15.71 10.49
C MET A 203 1.00 -17.09 10.33
N ASN A 204 0.20 -18.14 10.14
CA ASN A 204 0.70 -19.49 9.86
C ASN A 204 1.49 -19.52 8.54
N ARG A 205 1.04 -18.83 7.49
CA ARG A 205 1.78 -18.70 6.23
C ARG A 205 3.10 -17.97 6.42
N ILE A 206 3.13 -16.89 7.21
CA ILE A 206 4.36 -16.14 7.55
C ILE A 206 5.37 -17.06 8.24
N ASN A 207 4.92 -17.83 9.22
CA ASN A 207 5.76 -18.76 9.98
C ASN A 207 6.21 -19.96 9.15
N ALA A 208 5.41 -20.37 8.16
CA ALA A 208 5.71 -21.50 7.28
C ALA A 208 6.74 -21.20 6.17
N VAL A 209 7.22 -19.95 6.00
CA VAL A 209 8.22 -19.57 4.97
C VAL A 209 9.62 -20.13 5.27
N GLN A 210 9.76 -21.40 5.64
CA GLN A 210 11.03 -22.01 6.08
C GLN A 210 11.33 -23.35 5.38
N THR A 211 10.59 -23.69 4.32
CA THR A 211 10.48 -25.09 3.90
C THR A 211 10.82 -25.32 2.44
N GLY A 212 12.09 -25.16 2.08
CA GLY A 212 12.60 -25.68 0.82
C GLY A 212 14.10 -25.91 0.83
N LEU A 213 14.55 -27.13 0.60
CA LEU A 213 15.98 -27.47 0.43
C LEU A 213 16.64 -26.76 -0.79
N LEU A 214 15.83 -26.07 -1.61
CA LEU A 214 16.18 -25.47 -2.90
C LEU A 214 15.89 -23.97 -2.97
N VAL A 215 15.41 -23.33 -1.90
CA VAL A 215 15.08 -21.90 -1.86
C VAL A 215 16.20 -21.14 -1.16
N SER A 216 16.63 -20.01 -1.71
CA SER A 216 17.66 -19.18 -1.07
C SER A 216 17.10 -18.43 0.14
N LYS A 217 17.95 -18.10 1.12
CA LYS A 217 17.54 -17.26 2.28
C LYS A 217 16.97 -15.91 1.85
N GLU A 218 17.50 -15.34 0.76
CA GLU A 218 17.02 -14.07 0.21
C GLU A 218 15.58 -14.18 -0.28
N GLN A 219 15.26 -15.23 -1.04
CA GLN A 219 13.88 -15.52 -1.48
C GLN A 219 12.93 -15.78 -0.29
N GLU A 220 13.40 -16.44 0.77
CA GLU A 220 12.61 -16.60 1.99
C GLU A 220 12.26 -15.24 2.63
N TYR A 221 13.22 -14.31 2.70
CA TYR A 221 12.97 -12.97 3.24
C TYR A 221 12.03 -12.15 2.36
N GLU A 222 12.15 -12.25 1.04
CA GLU A 222 11.23 -11.61 0.09
C GLU A 222 9.80 -12.14 0.28
N GLN A 223 9.61 -13.47 0.24
CA GLN A 223 8.30 -14.09 0.43
C GLN A 223 7.69 -13.71 1.79
N ARG A 224 8.50 -13.71 2.84
CA ARG A 224 8.07 -13.31 4.18
C ARG A 224 7.66 -11.84 4.22
N SER A 225 8.43 -10.95 3.59
CA SER A 225 8.10 -9.51 3.54
C SER A 225 6.76 -9.26 2.85
N VAL A 226 6.47 -9.94 1.73
CA VAL A 226 5.19 -9.81 1.01
C VAL A 226 4.03 -10.27 1.88
N LEU A 227 4.19 -11.35 2.64
CA LEU A 227 3.15 -11.83 3.57
C LEU A 227 2.94 -10.87 4.75
N ILE A 228 4.00 -10.28 5.31
CA ILE A 228 3.89 -9.25 6.37
C ILE A 228 3.14 -8.02 5.83
N LYS A 229 3.43 -7.58 4.60
CA LYS A 229 2.72 -6.48 3.95
C LYS A 229 1.22 -6.77 3.82
N ARG A 230 0.86 -7.96 3.36
CA ARG A 230 -0.56 -8.40 3.28
C ARG A 230 -1.20 -8.44 4.66
N PHE A 231 -0.49 -8.93 5.67
CA PHE A 231 -0.99 -8.96 7.04
C PHE A 231 -1.23 -7.55 7.61
N ALA A 232 -0.30 -6.63 7.37
CA ALA A 232 -0.46 -5.22 7.73
C ALA A 232 -1.68 -4.60 7.03
N PHE A 233 -1.94 -4.94 5.77
CA PHE A 233 -3.13 -4.46 5.05
C PHE A 233 -4.43 -5.02 5.64
N ILE A 234 -4.47 -6.31 6.03
CA ILE A 234 -5.63 -6.91 6.72
C ILE A 234 -5.92 -6.16 8.02
N ILE A 235 -4.90 -5.90 8.84
CA ILE A 235 -5.07 -5.13 10.08
C ILE A 235 -5.53 -3.71 9.76
N TYR A 236 -4.93 -3.04 8.78
CA TYR A 236 -5.33 -1.70 8.37
C TYR A 236 -6.77 -1.62 7.83
N ALA A 237 -7.27 -2.69 7.21
CA ALA A 237 -8.61 -2.77 6.65
C ALA A 237 -9.72 -3.02 7.68
N THR A 238 -9.37 -3.43 8.90
CA THR A 238 -10.37 -3.72 9.94
C THR A 238 -10.93 -2.45 10.59
N GLU A 239 -12.04 -2.61 11.32
CA GLU A 239 -12.54 -1.55 12.20
C GLU A 239 -11.63 -1.43 13.44
N LYS A 240 -11.62 -0.24 14.08
CA LYS A 240 -10.85 -0.01 15.31
C LYS A 240 -11.20 -1.07 16.35
N ASP A 241 -10.18 -1.63 17.00
CA ASP A 241 -10.29 -2.66 18.05
C ASP A 241 -10.85 -4.02 17.60
N GLN A 242 -11.21 -4.22 16.32
CA GLN A 242 -11.74 -5.50 15.81
C GLN A 242 -10.72 -6.65 15.95
N CYS A 243 -9.42 -6.34 15.95
CA CYS A 243 -8.33 -7.30 16.06
C CYS A 243 -7.96 -7.68 17.51
N ASN A 244 -8.59 -7.09 18.54
CA ASN A 244 -8.13 -7.19 19.94
C ASN A 244 -7.97 -8.62 20.44
N ARG A 245 -8.86 -9.53 20.06
CA ARG A 245 -8.80 -10.94 20.47
C ARG A 245 -7.59 -11.70 19.94
N TYR A 246 -6.89 -11.15 18.95
CA TYR A 246 -5.73 -11.75 18.31
C TYR A 246 -4.42 -11.05 18.68
N LEU A 247 -4.46 -9.96 19.45
CA LEU A 247 -3.26 -9.21 19.80
C LEU A 247 -2.15 -10.05 20.45
N PRO A 248 -2.45 -11.06 21.30
CA PRO A 248 -1.42 -11.97 21.79
C PRO A 248 -0.73 -12.74 20.65
N ASP A 249 -1.50 -13.37 19.76
CA ASP A 249 -0.98 -14.12 18.60
C ASP A 249 -0.19 -13.18 17.65
N ILE A 250 -0.65 -11.93 17.46
CA ILE A 250 0.04 -10.91 16.65
C ILE A 250 1.37 -10.52 17.28
N LEU A 251 1.38 -10.27 18.59
CA LEU A 251 2.59 -9.89 19.32
C LEU A 251 3.63 -11.01 19.29
N GLU A 252 3.21 -12.26 19.45
CA GLU A 252 4.07 -13.44 19.33
C GLU A 252 4.66 -13.54 17.91
N CYS A 253 3.82 -13.38 16.87
CA CYS A 253 4.28 -13.36 15.48
C CYS A 253 5.32 -12.26 15.23
N ILE A 254 5.11 -11.04 15.73
CA ILE A 254 6.09 -9.94 15.61
C ILE A 254 7.38 -10.29 16.37
N ALA A 255 7.28 -10.79 17.60
CA ALA A 255 8.44 -11.18 18.40
C ALA A 255 9.26 -12.27 17.72
N ASP A 256 8.62 -13.23 17.05
CA ASP A 256 9.29 -14.27 16.26
C ASP A 256 9.99 -13.69 15.02
N LEU A 257 9.35 -12.76 14.32
CA LEU A 257 9.95 -12.07 13.16
C LEU A 257 11.20 -11.29 13.55
N LEU A 258 11.23 -10.68 14.74
CA LEU A 258 12.35 -9.89 15.24
C LEU A 258 13.53 -10.73 15.74
N LYS A 259 13.37 -12.05 15.90
CA LYS A 259 14.50 -12.98 16.18
C LYS A 259 15.42 -13.15 14.96
N LEU A 260 14.95 -12.81 13.77
CA LEU A 260 15.75 -12.85 12.57
C LEU A 260 16.87 -11.80 12.63
N PRO A 261 18.00 -12.01 11.93
CA PRO A 261 18.93 -10.93 11.67
C PRO A 261 18.18 -9.73 11.09
N GLN A 262 18.75 -8.53 11.27
CA GLN A 262 18.11 -7.30 10.86
C GLN A 262 18.07 -7.15 9.33
N VAL A 263 17.16 -7.87 8.68
CA VAL A 263 17.00 -7.89 7.22
C VAL A 263 16.12 -6.71 6.80
N PRO A 264 16.64 -5.74 6.01
CA PRO A 264 15.94 -4.49 5.76
C PRO A 264 14.55 -4.63 5.10
N ILE A 265 14.38 -5.55 4.15
CA ILE A 265 13.09 -5.77 3.48
C ILE A 265 12.02 -6.29 4.44
N VAL A 266 12.40 -7.06 5.45
CA VAL A 266 11.49 -7.58 6.49
C VAL A 266 11.14 -6.45 7.46
N TYR A 267 12.15 -5.72 7.96
CA TYR A 267 11.96 -4.60 8.89
C TYR A 267 11.09 -3.47 8.30
N THR A 268 11.25 -3.18 7.00
CA THR A 268 10.38 -2.26 6.27
C THR A 268 8.90 -2.61 6.48
N GLN A 269 8.53 -3.88 6.35
CA GLN A 269 7.15 -4.34 6.47
C GLN A 269 6.71 -4.45 7.93
N ILE A 270 7.62 -4.72 8.87
CA ILE A 270 7.34 -4.67 10.31
C ILE A 270 6.97 -3.24 10.73
N PHE A 271 7.67 -2.21 10.25
CA PHE A 271 7.31 -0.83 10.55
C PHE A 271 5.97 -0.43 9.91
N LEU A 272 5.67 -0.89 8.70
CA LEU A 272 4.34 -0.72 8.11
C LEU A 272 3.24 -1.40 8.96
N LEU A 273 3.51 -2.59 9.47
CA LEU A 273 2.63 -3.32 10.38
C LEU A 273 2.40 -2.55 11.68
N PHE A 274 3.45 -2.00 12.30
CA PHE A 274 3.31 -1.15 13.48
C PHE A 274 2.47 0.09 13.19
N ARG A 275 2.66 0.76 12.05
CA ARG A 275 1.82 1.90 11.66
C ARG A 275 0.34 1.52 11.53
N ALA A 276 0.04 0.37 10.92
CA ALA A 276 -1.33 -0.16 10.84
C ALA A 276 -1.91 -0.44 12.24
N LEU A 277 -1.11 -1.00 13.16
CA LEU A 277 -1.52 -1.25 14.55
C LEU A 277 -1.81 0.04 15.31
N LEU A 278 -0.97 1.07 15.19
CA LEU A 278 -1.15 2.37 15.85
C LEU A 278 -2.48 3.04 15.48
N ILE A 279 -2.94 2.85 14.23
CA ILE A 279 -4.21 3.42 13.75
C ILE A 279 -5.41 2.58 14.24
N ARG A 280 -5.27 1.26 14.30
CA ARG A 280 -6.40 0.34 14.45
C ARG A 280 -6.61 -0.18 15.86
N ILE A 281 -5.61 -0.08 16.73
CA ILE A 281 -5.69 -0.59 18.10
C ILE A 281 -5.76 0.59 19.07
N SER A 282 -6.74 0.59 19.96
CA SER A 282 -6.83 1.64 20.98
C SER A 282 -5.67 1.58 21.96
N ASN A 283 -5.32 2.75 22.50
CA ASN A 283 -4.17 2.93 23.39
C ASN A 283 -4.06 1.89 24.53
N LYS A 284 -5.20 1.56 25.16
CA LYS A 284 -5.30 0.59 26.26
C LYS A 284 -4.79 -0.82 25.87
N ASN A 285 -4.91 -1.18 24.59
CA ASN A 285 -4.54 -2.49 24.08
C ASN A 285 -3.14 -2.51 23.45
N LEU A 286 -2.56 -1.34 23.17
CA LEU A 286 -1.19 -1.19 22.64
C LEU A 286 -0.11 -1.31 23.72
N ILE A 287 -0.48 -1.36 25.01
CA ILE A 287 0.47 -1.35 26.15
C ILE A 287 1.60 -2.37 25.97
N SER A 288 1.27 -3.61 25.59
CA SER A 288 2.25 -4.70 25.45
C SER A 288 3.18 -4.56 24.23
N PHE A 289 2.83 -3.71 23.26
CA PHE A 289 3.62 -3.53 22.03
C PHE A 289 4.71 -2.47 22.18
N TRP A 290 4.53 -1.49 23.08
CA TRP A 290 5.46 -0.36 23.22
C TRP A 290 6.92 -0.76 23.46
N PRO A 291 7.27 -1.71 24.37
CA PRO A 291 8.68 -2.05 24.59
C PRO A 291 9.37 -2.54 23.31
N ILE A 292 8.68 -3.38 22.53
CA ILE A 292 9.20 -3.94 21.29
C ILE A 292 9.27 -2.85 20.21
N LEU A 293 8.17 -2.13 19.98
CA LEU A 293 8.08 -1.08 18.97
C LEU A 293 9.19 -0.03 19.15
N MET A 294 9.37 0.45 20.39
CA MET A 294 10.34 1.50 20.70
C MET A 294 11.78 0.99 20.62
N ALA A 295 12.06 -0.24 21.08
CA ALA A 295 13.39 -0.83 20.98
C ALA A 295 13.85 -0.91 19.52
N GLU A 296 13.00 -1.44 18.64
CA GLU A 296 13.32 -1.57 17.22
C GLU A 296 13.46 -0.21 16.53
N LEU A 297 12.55 0.74 16.80
CA LEU A 297 12.65 2.09 16.23
C LEU A 297 13.96 2.79 16.63
N ILE A 298 14.33 2.73 17.92
CA ILE A 298 15.56 3.34 18.42
C ILE A 298 16.78 2.66 17.80
N GLN A 299 16.79 1.32 17.69
CA GLN A 299 17.88 0.58 17.07
C GLN A 299 18.11 1.00 15.62
N ILE A 300 17.05 1.14 14.82
CA ILE A 300 17.18 1.59 13.43
C ILE A 300 17.67 3.02 13.32
N LEU A 301 17.21 3.93 14.19
CA LEU A 301 17.70 5.31 14.17
C LEU A 301 19.17 5.42 14.61
N LEU A 302 19.63 4.56 15.53
CA LEU A 302 21.05 4.47 15.88
C LEU A 302 21.88 3.95 14.72
N GLN A 303 21.40 2.94 14.00
CA GLN A 303 22.09 2.44 12.82
C GLN A 303 22.15 3.50 11.72
N LEU A 304 21.04 4.20 11.47
CA LEU A 304 20.98 5.33 10.54
C LEU A 304 22.04 6.39 10.86
N GLU A 305 22.19 6.72 12.15
CA GLU A 305 23.21 7.66 12.64
C GLU A 305 24.64 7.16 12.37
N GLN A 306 24.91 5.88 12.62
CA GLN A 306 26.21 5.25 12.39
C GLN A 306 26.57 5.19 10.90
N ASP A 307 25.63 4.81 10.04
CA ASP A 307 25.82 4.76 8.60
C ASP A 307 26.09 6.16 8.04
N LEU A 308 25.38 7.19 8.53
CA LEU A 308 25.64 8.59 8.16
C LEU A 308 27.04 9.03 8.55
N LEU A 309 27.49 8.72 9.77
CA LEU A 309 28.84 9.04 10.23
C LEU A 309 29.90 8.37 9.36
N PHE A 310 29.72 7.07 9.07
CA PHE A 310 30.66 6.31 8.23
C PHE A 310 30.75 6.89 6.81
N ASP A 311 29.62 7.22 6.20
CA ASP A 311 29.56 7.83 4.88
C ASP A 311 30.28 9.20 4.86
N ILE A 312 30.01 10.06 5.84
CA ILE A 312 30.63 11.39 5.96
C ILE A 312 32.16 11.26 6.11
N GLU A 313 32.64 10.35 6.96
CA GLU A 313 34.07 10.09 7.12
C GLU A 313 34.72 9.60 5.82
N GLY A 314 34.03 8.75 5.06
CA GLY A 314 34.48 8.28 3.75
C GLY A 314 34.59 9.41 2.72
N ASP A 315 33.58 10.26 2.65
CA ASP A 315 33.55 11.43 1.75
C ASP A 315 34.68 12.42 2.08
N ILE A 316 34.92 12.70 3.35
CA ILE A 316 36.02 13.58 3.78
C ILE A 316 37.38 12.99 3.36
N LYS A 317 37.63 11.70 3.62
CA LYS A 317 38.89 11.02 3.25
C LYS A 317 39.12 11.04 1.73
N SER A 318 38.08 10.77 0.94
CA SER A 318 38.18 10.77 -0.52
C SER A 318 38.44 12.17 -1.09
N ASN A 319 37.80 13.21 -0.54
CA ASN A 319 38.02 14.59 -0.94
C ASN A 319 39.44 15.08 -0.59
N VAL A 320 39.98 14.68 0.57
CA VAL A 320 41.37 14.96 0.95
C VAL A 320 42.36 14.27 -0.01
N GLN A 321 42.09 13.02 -0.40
CA GLN A 321 42.98 12.27 -1.29
C GLN A 321 42.97 12.79 -2.74
N ARG A 322 41.85 13.37 -3.19
CA ARG A 322 41.76 14.12 -4.46
C ARG A 322 42.53 15.44 -4.45
N MET A 323 42.81 16.02 -3.28
CA MET A 323 43.66 17.20 -3.16
C MET A 323 45.16 16.87 -3.13
N THR A 324 45.55 15.64 -2.77
CA THR A 324 46.96 15.23 -2.61
C THR A 324 47.53 14.39 -3.74
N THR A 325 46.70 13.86 -4.66
CA THR A 325 47.16 12.97 -5.74
C THR A 325 46.36 13.17 -7.02
N ASN A 326 47.06 13.53 -8.09
CA ASN A 326 46.54 13.81 -9.43
C ASN A 326 46.42 12.54 -10.30
N ASP A 327 46.15 11.37 -9.71
CA ASP A 327 46.02 10.12 -10.47
C ASP A 327 44.58 9.62 -10.47
N ILE A 328 43.99 9.70 -11.66
CA ILE A 328 42.65 9.24 -12.01
C ILE A 328 42.67 7.71 -12.10
N THR A 329 42.07 7.03 -11.13
CA THR A 329 41.54 5.68 -11.32
C THR A 329 40.04 5.69 -11.01
N LEU A 330 39.25 5.79 -12.08
CA LEU A 330 37.82 5.60 -12.08
C LEU A 330 37.49 4.14 -11.78
N THR A 331 37.18 3.83 -10.52
CA THR A 331 36.48 2.59 -10.18
C THR A 331 35.39 2.92 -9.17
N ASN A 332 34.16 3.05 -9.68
CA ASN A 332 32.91 2.57 -9.07
C ASN A 332 31.73 3.11 -9.88
N ILE A 333 31.51 2.52 -11.05
CA ILE A 333 30.18 2.53 -11.68
C ILE A 333 29.49 1.28 -11.16
N SER A 334 28.80 1.39 -10.03
CA SER A 334 27.73 0.45 -9.69
C SER A 334 26.48 0.85 -10.48
N ASN A 335 26.50 0.54 -11.78
CA ASN A 335 25.28 0.45 -12.58
C ASN A 335 24.67 -0.92 -12.31
N GLY A 336 23.60 -0.96 -11.53
CA GLY A 336 22.78 -2.15 -11.34
C GLY A 336 21.42 -1.73 -10.82
N THR A 337 20.43 -1.75 -11.71
CA THR A 337 18.96 -1.77 -11.51
C THR A 337 18.36 -0.82 -10.48
N THR A 338 17.26 -0.17 -10.86
CA THR A 338 16.46 0.82 -10.11
C THR A 338 15.80 0.31 -8.80
N ASP A 339 16.33 -0.73 -8.18
CA ASP A 339 15.90 -1.18 -6.86
C ASP A 339 16.66 -0.37 -5.80
N SER A 340 15.92 0.55 -5.19
CA SER A 340 16.34 1.34 -4.03
C SER A 340 17.10 0.47 -3.02
N ASN A 341 18.28 0.92 -2.58
CA ASN A 341 19.06 0.25 -1.54
C ASN A 341 18.13 -0.17 -0.37
N PRO A 342 18.01 -1.47 -0.06
CA PRO A 342 16.96 -1.98 0.83
C PRO A 342 17.07 -1.39 2.25
N SER A 343 18.27 -0.98 2.67
CA SER A 343 18.49 -0.26 3.94
C SER A 343 17.87 1.14 3.93
N LEU A 344 17.92 1.86 2.81
CA LEU A 344 17.29 3.19 2.69
C LEU A 344 15.76 3.09 2.84
N LYS A 345 15.15 2.05 2.26
CA LYS A 345 13.71 1.81 2.40
C LYS A 345 13.34 1.50 3.85
N MET A 346 14.17 0.72 4.55
CA MET A 346 14.01 0.46 5.98
C MET A 346 14.09 1.76 6.80
N TYR A 347 15.08 2.61 6.55
CA TYR A 347 15.22 3.91 7.22
C TYR A 347 14.02 4.83 6.97
N LEU A 348 13.54 4.89 5.72
CA LEU A 348 12.34 5.65 5.38
C LEU A 348 11.12 5.17 6.17
N TYR A 349 10.88 3.85 6.25
CA TYR A 349 9.73 3.31 6.97
C TYR A 349 9.84 3.46 8.49
N ALA A 350 11.06 3.41 9.06
CA ALA A 350 11.29 3.78 10.46
C ALA A 350 10.97 5.26 10.71
N CYS A 351 11.40 6.16 9.81
CA CYS A 351 11.08 7.58 9.91
C CYS A 351 9.58 7.85 9.76
N LYS A 352 8.88 7.13 8.87
CA LYS A 352 7.43 7.19 8.73
C LYS A 352 6.66 6.69 9.96
N LEU A 353 7.19 5.67 10.65
CA LEU A 353 6.66 5.22 11.93
C LEU A 353 6.84 6.32 12.99
N LEU A 354 8.03 6.92 13.06
CA LEU A 354 8.30 8.05 13.95
C LEU A 354 7.36 9.24 13.64
N ASP A 355 7.17 9.55 12.36
CA ASP A 355 6.25 10.58 11.89
C ASP A 355 4.82 10.32 12.39
N THR A 356 4.34 9.08 12.24
CA THR A 356 3.03 8.65 12.75
C THR A 356 2.91 8.80 14.26
N LEU A 357 3.94 8.40 15.03
CA LEU A 357 3.95 8.56 16.49
C LEU A 357 3.90 10.02 16.93
N LEU A 358 4.61 10.89 16.21
CA LEU A 358 4.70 12.32 16.52
C LEU A 358 3.46 13.10 16.09
N ALA A 359 2.82 12.70 14.99
CA ALA A 359 1.60 13.32 14.46
C ALA A 359 0.33 12.87 15.20
N MET A 360 0.34 11.68 15.81
CA MET A 360 -0.79 11.17 16.57
C MET A 360 -1.04 12.01 17.84
N PRO A 361 -2.31 12.29 18.17
CA PRO A 361 -2.65 13.13 19.31
C PRO A 361 -2.39 12.41 20.63
N TYR A 362 -2.15 13.20 21.68
CA TYR A 362 -1.87 12.70 23.03
C TYR A 362 -2.91 11.68 23.51
N SER A 363 -4.20 11.95 23.26
CA SER A 363 -5.30 11.08 23.68
C SER A 363 -5.28 9.68 23.07
N GLU A 364 -4.69 9.53 21.88
CA GLU A 364 -4.61 8.25 21.17
C GLU A 364 -3.36 7.46 21.55
N LEU A 365 -2.26 8.11 21.95
CA LEU A 365 -0.98 7.46 22.30
C LEU A 365 -0.34 8.02 23.58
N CYS A 366 -1.04 7.95 24.71
CA CYS A 366 -0.53 8.52 25.97
C CYS A 366 0.85 7.97 26.38
N GLN A 367 1.11 6.68 26.12
CA GLN A 367 2.34 5.99 26.52
C GLN A 367 3.56 6.45 25.72
N PHE A 368 3.36 6.90 24.47
CA PHE A 368 4.46 7.43 23.64
C PHE A 368 5.16 8.63 24.30
N GLN A 369 4.46 9.36 25.15
CA GLN A 369 4.97 10.55 25.84
C GLN A 369 6.15 10.24 26.75
N LEU A 370 6.23 9.01 27.27
CA LEU A 370 7.38 8.55 28.05
C LEU A 370 8.66 8.46 27.22
N PHE A 371 8.53 8.33 25.89
CA PHE A 371 9.63 8.18 24.96
C PHE A 371 9.85 9.39 24.07
N ARG A 372 8.92 10.36 24.07
CA ARG A 372 8.91 11.49 23.14
C ARG A 372 10.22 12.28 23.17
N SER A 373 10.76 12.52 24.35
CA SER A 373 12.02 13.24 24.57
C SER A 373 13.24 12.58 23.94
N ALA A 374 13.16 11.27 23.63
CA ALA A 374 14.21 10.58 22.88
C ALA A 374 14.33 11.11 21.45
N PHE A 375 13.22 11.56 20.85
CA PHE A 375 13.13 11.90 19.43
C PHE A 375 13.05 13.40 19.16
N VAL A 376 12.37 14.15 20.02
CA VAL A 376 12.14 15.60 19.86
C VAL A 376 12.37 16.29 21.21
N VAL A 377 12.88 17.52 21.23
CA VAL A 377 13.15 18.23 22.50
C VAL A 377 11.87 18.78 23.12
N ASP A 378 11.67 18.63 24.42
CA ASP A 378 10.55 19.27 25.10
C ASP A 378 10.90 20.72 25.50
N HIS A 379 9.93 21.63 25.35
CA HIS A 379 10.07 23.08 25.63
C HIS A 379 10.62 23.37 27.04
N ASP A 380 10.31 22.51 28.01
CA ASP A 380 10.67 22.70 29.41
C ASP A 380 12.17 22.52 29.68
N ILE A 381 12.90 21.83 28.80
CA ILE A 381 14.32 21.53 29.00
C ILE A 381 15.21 22.69 28.54
N ILE A 382 14.81 23.42 27.49
CA ILE A 382 15.60 24.51 26.88
C ILE A 382 15.70 25.73 27.82
N ASN A 383 14.68 25.96 28.66
CA ASN A 383 14.67 27.07 29.62
C ASN A 383 15.43 26.77 30.93
N SER A 384 15.86 25.52 31.14
CA SER A 384 16.68 25.16 32.30
C SER A 384 18.16 25.35 31.98
N ASN A 385 18.72 26.50 32.34
CA ASN A 385 20.16 26.80 32.32
C ASN A 385 20.92 25.94 33.35
N SER A 386 20.97 24.63 33.14
CA SER A 386 21.78 23.72 33.96
C SER A 386 22.74 22.95 33.07
N ASN A 387 24.04 23.07 33.38
CA ASN A 387 25.16 22.28 32.87
C ASN A 387 25.02 20.79 33.25
N ILE A 388 23.95 20.15 32.78
CA ILE A 388 23.76 18.71 32.82
C ILE A 388 24.05 18.23 31.41
N ASP A 389 24.67 17.07 31.25
CA ASP A 389 24.76 16.40 29.94
C ASP A 389 23.34 16.10 29.44
N ILE A 390 22.73 17.08 28.79
CA ILE A 390 21.35 17.00 28.29
C ILE A 390 21.37 15.95 27.18
N PHE A 391 20.60 14.88 27.37
CA PHE A 391 20.35 13.91 26.32
C PHE A 391 19.88 14.64 25.04
N ILE A 392 20.61 14.45 23.94
CA ILE A 392 20.29 15.10 22.66
C ILE A 392 19.34 14.20 21.87
N ALA A 393 18.15 14.74 21.58
CA ALA A 393 17.13 14.05 20.79
C ALA A 393 17.64 13.58 19.41
N PHE A 394 17.12 12.44 18.92
CA PHE A 394 17.48 11.90 17.59
C PHE A 394 17.26 12.90 16.46
N SER A 395 16.19 13.69 16.49
CA SER A 395 15.92 14.70 15.45
C SER A 395 17.07 15.69 15.28
N ILE A 396 17.64 16.18 16.38
CA ILE A 396 18.76 17.13 16.36
C ILE A 396 20.04 16.44 15.87
N ARG A 397 20.35 15.25 16.39
CA ARG A 397 21.57 14.51 16.03
C ARG A 397 21.58 14.19 14.54
N LEU A 398 20.50 13.60 14.03
CA LEU A 398 20.36 13.22 12.64
C LEU A 398 20.28 14.45 11.72
N CYS A 399 19.58 15.52 12.13
CA CYS A 399 19.55 16.77 11.35
C CYS A 399 20.96 17.35 11.15
N LYS A 400 21.80 17.38 12.20
CA LYS A 400 23.18 17.88 12.11
C LYS A 400 24.06 17.03 11.19
N LEU A 401 23.95 15.70 11.26
CA LEU A 401 24.70 14.81 10.38
C LEU A 401 24.28 14.96 8.92
N LEU A 402 22.97 15.05 8.67
CA LEU A 402 22.45 15.28 7.32
C LEU A 402 22.85 16.65 6.77
N GLU A 403 22.90 17.69 7.60
CA GLU A 403 23.41 19.01 7.24
C GLU A 403 24.90 18.96 6.88
N GLN A 404 25.73 18.26 7.67
CA GLN A 404 27.14 18.04 7.34
C GLN A 404 27.30 17.32 6.00
N LYS A 405 26.50 16.28 5.76
CA LYS A 405 26.52 15.53 4.49
C LYS A 405 26.11 16.40 3.30
N LEU A 406 25.12 17.28 3.48
CA LEU A 406 24.70 18.26 2.47
C LEU A 406 25.81 19.26 2.12
N GLN A 407 26.58 19.72 3.11
CA GLN A 407 27.69 20.65 2.89
C GLN A 407 28.85 20.04 2.06
N LEU A 408 28.94 18.71 2.03
CA LEU A 408 29.93 17.98 1.22
C LEU A 408 29.47 17.73 -0.22
N MET A 409 28.21 18.04 -0.55
CA MET A 409 27.64 17.84 -1.88
C MET A 409 27.72 19.08 -2.79
N PRO A 410 27.63 18.91 -4.13
CA PRO A 410 27.55 20.03 -5.07
C PRO A 410 26.28 20.89 -4.86
N ILE A 411 26.45 22.21 -4.95
CA ILE A 411 25.44 23.25 -4.63
C ILE A 411 24.09 23.04 -5.35
N SER A 412 24.08 22.49 -6.56
CA SER A 412 22.86 22.30 -7.36
C SER A 412 21.84 21.32 -6.77
N MET A 413 22.25 20.41 -5.87
CA MET A 413 21.32 19.48 -5.17
C MET A 413 20.75 20.08 -3.88
N CYS A 414 21.40 21.08 -3.28
CA CYS A 414 20.99 21.68 -2.01
C CYS A 414 19.73 22.55 -2.12
N ASP A 415 19.56 23.26 -3.24
CA ASP A 415 18.47 24.23 -3.42
C ASP A 415 17.07 23.58 -3.47
N GLN A 416 16.97 22.35 -4.00
CA GLN A 416 15.69 21.64 -4.10
C GLN A 416 15.17 21.14 -2.73
N LEU A 417 16.07 20.75 -1.82
CA LEU A 417 15.71 20.20 -0.50
C LEU A 417 15.33 21.28 0.51
N LEU A 418 15.91 22.48 0.39
CA LEU A 418 15.61 23.61 1.27
C LEU A 418 14.21 24.19 1.03
N ILE A 419 13.67 24.13 -0.20
CA ILE A 419 12.32 24.63 -0.53
C ILE A 419 11.23 23.78 0.12
N ILE A 420 11.48 22.48 0.34
CA ILE A 420 10.54 21.53 0.96
C ILE A 420 10.41 21.77 2.49
N SER A 421 11.37 22.49 3.09
CA SER A 421 11.48 22.65 4.55
C SER A 421 10.51 23.64 5.23
N ASN A 422 9.48 24.10 4.51
CA ASN A 422 8.47 25.07 4.99
C ASN A 422 7.15 24.44 5.49
N SER A 423 7.08 23.12 5.66
CA SER A 423 5.92 22.47 6.27
C SER A 423 5.89 22.71 7.79
N ASN A 424 4.71 23.04 8.34
CA ASN A 424 4.49 23.12 9.80
C ASN A 424 4.25 21.75 10.45
N TYR A 425 4.19 20.68 9.65
CA TYR A 425 3.93 19.32 10.09
C TYR A 425 4.91 18.35 9.41
N PRO A 426 5.48 17.40 10.16
CA PRO A 426 6.21 16.31 9.53
C PRO A 426 5.18 15.43 8.80
N LEU A 427 5.35 15.24 7.49
CA LEU A 427 4.49 14.40 6.65
C LEU A 427 5.38 13.69 5.62
N LEU A 428 5.98 12.57 6.02
CA LEU A 428 6.80 11.72 5.15
C LEU A 428 5.90 10.91 4.20
N ARG A 429 5.46 11.54 3.10
CA ARG A 429 4.70 10.88 2.01
C ARG A 429 5.57 10.32 0.89
N LEU A 430 6.89 10.34 1.03
CA LEU A 430 7.82 9.77 0.06
C LEU A 430 7.59 8.25 -0.07
N ARG A 431 7.49 7.71 -1.28
CA ARG A 431 7.33 6.25 -1.50
C ARG A 431 8.66 5.51 -1.42
N THR A 432 9.70 6.13 -1.97
CA THR A 432 11.08 5.66 -1.98
C THR A 432 12.00 6.85 -1.78
N ILE A 433 13.23 6.57 -1.37
CA ILE A 433 14.33 7.53 -1.36
C ILE A 433 15.51 6.90 -2.10
N SER A 434 16.19 7.69 -2.91
CA SER A 434 17.41 7.29 -3.61
C SER A 434 18.65 7.64 -2.78
N ASN A 435 18.56 8.66 -1.93
CA ASN A 435 19.62 9.08 -1.03
C ASN A 435 19.07 9.38 0.37
N ILE A 436 19.85 9.05 1.39
CA ILE A 436 19.53 9.32 2.80
C ILE A 436 19.30 10.81 3.10
N ILE A 437 19.91 11.69 2.30
CA ILE A 437 19.78 13.15 2.39
C ILE A 437 18.34 13.62 2.15
N GLU A 438 17.53 12.85 1.42
CA GLU A 438 16.11 13.16 1.22
C GLU A 438 15.30 13.16 2.53
N LEU A 439 15.84 12.59 3.62
CA LEU A 439 15.25 12.67 4.96
C LEU A 439 15.56 13.99 5.69
N PHE A 440 16.45 14.83 5.16
CA PHE A 440 16.82 16.10 5.79
C PHE A 440 15.64 17.04 6.04
N PRO A 441 14.71 17.30 5.09
CA PRO A 441 13.57 18.18 5.35
C PRO A 441 12.71 17.70 6.52
N PHE A 442 12.55 16.39 6.68
CA PHE A 442 11.83 15.79 7.80
C PHE A 442 12.53 16.04 9.13
N PHE A 443 13.82 15.71 9.26
CA PHE A 443 14.55 15.92 10.51
C PHE A 443 14.76 17.40 10.85
N ASN A 444 14.93 18.26 9.84
CA ASN A 444 14.98 19.71 10.02
C ASN A 444 13.64 20.27 10.52
N CYS A 445 12.52 19.78 10.00
CA CYS A 445 11.20 20.10 10.54
C CYS A 445 11.11 19.67 12.00
N LEU A 446 11.43 18.41 12.32
CA LEU A 446 11.36 17.89 13.70
C LEU A 446 12.24 18.67 14.69
N ALA A 447 13.45 19.06 14.28
CA ALA A 447 14.36 19.86 15.08
C ALA A 447 13.88 21.31 15.29
N ARG A 448 12.95 21.80 14.46
CA ARG A 448 12.43 23.19 14.48
C ARG A 448 11.06 23.35 15.14
N ILE A 449 10.35 22.26 15.44
CA ILE A 449 9.02 22.27 16.08
C ILE A 449 9.02 23.12 17.38
N HIS A 450 10.18 23.39 17.98
CA HIS A 450 10.37 24.26 19.17
C HIS A 450 10.12 25.77 18.96
N THR A 451 9.83 26.26 17.76
CA THR A 451 9.80 27.73 17.51
C THR A 451 8.42 28.35 17.47
N LYS A 452 7.34 27.57 17.48
CA LYS A 452 5.96 28.10 17.56
C LYS A 452 5.09 27.21 18.42
N ASP A 453 4.97 27.61 19.69
CA ASP A 453 3.79 27.30 20.48
C ASP A 453 2.50 27.56 19.65
N ASN A 454 1.53 26.67 19.84
CA ASN A 454 0.10 26.84 19.50
C ASN A 454 -0.34 26.67 18.04
N LEU A 455 -0.47 25.42 17.59
CA LEU A 455 -1.50 25.05 16.60
C LEU A 455 -2.50 23.99 17.08
N TYR A 456 -2.41 23.49 18.32
CA TYR A 456 -3.28 22.40 18.79
C TYR A 456 -4.34 22.78 19.83
N LEU A 457 -4.60 24.07 20.10
CA LEU A 457 -5.52 24.47 21.18
C LEU A 457 -6.69 25.39 20.77
N LYS A 458 -7.04 25.48 19.47
CA LYS A 458 -8.30 26.14 19.06
C LYS A 458 -8.99 25.33 17.96
N ASN A 459 -9.99 24.54 18.37
CA ASN A 459 -10.83 23.58 17.61
C ASN A 459 -10.34 22.12 17.65
N GLU A 460 -10.30 21.55 18.86
CA GLU A 460 -9.68 20.25 19.20
C GLU A 460 -10.29 19.01 18.55
N GLN A 461 -11.54 19.00 18.07
CA GLN A 461 -12.16 17.76 17.55
C GLN A 461 -12.08 17.65 16.02
N ILE A 462 -12.26 18.76 15.30
CA ILE A 462 -12.24 18.77 13.83
C ILE A 462 -10.80 18.62 13.33
N LEU A 463 -9.86 19.38 13.91
CA LEU A 463 -8.43 19.29 13.56
C LEU A 463 -7.85 17.90 13.85
N LEU A 464 -8.34 17.26 14.92
CA LEU A 464 -7.96 15.90 15.33
C LEU A 464 -8.42 14.85 14.32
N LEU A 465 -9.68 14.95 13.89
CA LEU A 465 -10.25 14.01 12.93
C LEU A 465 -9.57 14.13 11.56
N ASP A 466 -9.29 15.37 11.13
CA ASP A 466 -8.55 15.65 9.90
C ASP A 466 -7.11 15.08 9.97
N THR A 467 -6.43 15.25 11.11
CA THR A 467 -5.09 14.68 11.34
C THR A 467 -5.10 13.15 11.28
N ILE A 468 -6.06 12.50 11.95
CA ILE A 468 -6.18 11.03 11.92
C ILE A 468 -6.48 10.55 10.49
N HIS A 469 -7.35 11.25 9.77
CA HIS A 469 -7.66 10.92 8.38
C HIS A 469 -6.44 11.05 7.46
N GLU A 470 -5.62 12.08 7.65
CA GLU A 470 -4.37 12.24 6.91
C GLU A 470 -3.36 11.13 7.21
N ILE A 471 -3.24 10.73 8.48
CA ILE A 471 -2.39 9.59 8.90
C ILE A 471 -2.90 8.29 8.29
N GLU A 472 -4.22 8.07 8.31
CA GLU A 472 -4.84 6.91 7.65
C GLU A 472 -4.55 6.86 6.16
N THR A 473 -4.63 8.02 5.50
CA THR A 473 -4.34 8.15 4.07
C THR A 473 -2.86 7.88 3.80
N SER A 474 -1.95 8.42 4.60
CA SER A 474 -0.51 8.16 4.49
C SER A 474 -0.17 6.67 4.64
N VAL A 475 -0.79 5.97 5.59
CA VAL A 475 -0.57 4.52 5.73
C VAL A 475 -1.13 3.74 4.55
N LEU A 476 -2.27 4.16 3.98
CA LEU A 476 -2.80 3.54 2.77
C LEU A 476 -1.87 3.72 1.56
N GLU A 477 -1.28 4.90 1.41
CA GLU A 477 -0.33 5.21 0.34
C GLU A 477 0.90 4.29 0.35
N ASP A 478 1.32 3.77 1.51
CA ASP A 478 2.47 2.85 1.62
C ASP A 478 2.22 1.46 1.06
N PHE A 479 0.95 1.07 0.91
CA PHE A 479 0.58 -0.20 0.32
C PHE A 479 0.62 -0.14 -1.20
N VAL A 480 0.42 1.03 -1.80
CA VAL A 480 0.31 1.23 -3.26
C VAL A 480 1.64 0.98 -3.98
N GLU A 481 1.65 0.09 -4.96
CA GLU A 481 2.79 -0.18 -5.85
C GLU A 481 2.63 0.44 -7.25
N SER A 482 1.46 1.03 -7.55
CA SER A 482 1.07 1.56 -8.87
C SER A 482 0.90 0.47 -9.94
N TRP A 483 0.19 0.81 -11.02
CA TRP A 483 -0.05 -0.12 -12.13
C TRP A 483 1.24 -0.52 -12.83
N LEU A 484 1.28 -1.74 -13.37
CA LEU A 484 2.31 -2.19 -14.31
C LEU A 484 2.19 -1.52 -15.67
#